data_AF-A0A965B0K3-F1
#
_entry.id   AF-A0A965B0K3-F1
#
_cell.length_a   1.000
_cell.length_b   1.000
_cell.length_c   1.000
_cell.angle_alpha   90.00
_cell.angle_beta   90.00
_cell.angle_gamma   90.00
#
_symmetry.space_group_name_H-M   'P 1'
#
loop_
_entity.id
_entity.type
_entity.pdbx_description
1 polymer ?
#
loop_
_entity_poly.entity_id
_entity_poly.type
_entity_poly.pdbx_seq_one_letter_code
_entity_poly.pdbx_strand_id
1 'polypeptide(L)'
;FVGGSPAEFARKRDVLAEHCASVGRDPKQIMLSAHVRLSADRGYRGVIEDTIALGAQGLDLAIVYLPVPHDPRVLEPLAGAIRDSGLWRQNP
;
A
#
# COMPACT_ATOMS: atom_id res chain seq x y z
N PHE A 1 2.57 -7.75 -6.15
CA PHE A 1 2.37 -7.81 -7.63
C PHE A 1 1.62 -6.58 -8.06
N VAL A 2 1.81 -6.12 -9.29
CA VAL A 2 1.14 -4.92 -9.79
C VAL A 2 -0.37 -5.19 -9.88
N GLY A 3 -1.19 -4.42 -9.16
CA GLY A 3 -2.65 -4.46 -9.31
C GLY A 3 -3.38 -5.62 -8.62
N GLY A 4 -2.86 -6.15 -7.50
CA GLY A 4 -3.55 -7.16 -6.72
C GLY A 4 -4.67 -6.64 -5.82
N SER A 5 -5.68 -7.47 -5.55
CA SER A 5 -6.73 -7.13 -4.59
C SER A 5 -6.22 -7.24 -3.13
N PRO A 6 -6.87 -6.56 -2.16
CA PRO A 6 -6.56 -6.71 -0.74
C PRO A 6 -6.66 -8.17 -0.25
N ALA A 7 -7.62 -8.94 -0.75
CA ALA A 7 -7.75 -10.37 -0.41
C ALA A 7 -6.54 -11.20 -0.88
N GLU A 8 -6.02 -10.90 -2.08
CA GLU A 8 -4.81 -11.55 -2.58
C GLU A 8 -3.56 -11.16 -1.80
N PHE A 9 -3.49 -9.92 -1.32
CA PHE A 9 -2.44 -9.47 -0.41
C PHE A 9 -2.49 -10.23 0.92
N ALA A 10 -3.68 -10.29 1.55
CA ALA A 10 -3.89 -11.01 2.81
C ALA A 10 -3.48 -12.49 2.70
N ARG A 11 -3.92 -13.17 1.63
CA ARG A 11 -3.53 -14.56 1.37
C ARG A 11 -2.01 -14.73 1.32
N LYS A 12 -1.30 -13.83 0.63
CA LYS A 12 0.17 -13.90 0.51
C LYS A 12 0.88 -13.58 1.82
N ARG A 13 0.38 -12.64 2.61
CA ARG A 13 0.84 -12.37 3.98
C ARG A 13 0.71 -13.62 4.85
N ASP A 14 -0.41 -14.33 4.77
CA ASP A 14 -0.65 -15.52 5.60
C ASP A 14 0.29 -16.67 5.20
N VAL A 15 0.52 -16.88 3.90
CA VAL A 15 1.54 -17.83 3.41
C VAL A 15 2.94 -17.47 3.91
N LEU A 16 3.30 -16.19 3.91
CA LEU A 16 4.59 -15.75 4.47
C LEU A 16 4.68 -16.05 5.98
N ALA A 17 3.61 -15.80 6.73
CA ALA A 17 3.57 -16.06 8.16
C ALA A 17 3.72 -17.56 8.48
N GLU A 18 3.06 -18.44 7.72
CA GLU A 18 3.20 -19.89 7.83
C GLU A 18 4.66 -20.35 7.63
N HIS A 19 5.31 -19.86 6.58
CA HIS A 19 6.72 -20.18 6.32
C HIS A 19 7.68 -19.54 7.34
N CYS A 20 7.36 -18.38 7.90
CA CYS A 20 8.15 -17.81 9.00
C CYS A 20 8.07 -18.69 10.25
N ALA A 21 6.88 -19.20 10.57
CA ALA A 21 6.67 -20.11 11.70
C ALA A 21 7.46 -21.42 11.54
N SER A 22 7.52 -21.99 10.32
CA SER A 22 8.25 -23.25 10.08
C SER A 22 9.76 -23.16 10.30
N VAL A 23 10.33 -21.95 10.24
CA VAL A 23 11.77 -21.70 10.46
C VAL A 23 12.09 -20.91 11.73
N GLY A 24 11.08 -20.66 12.58
CA GLY A 24 11.26 -19.91 13.84
C GLY A 24 11.57 -18.42 13.67
N ARG A 25 11.12 -17.80 12.57
CA ARG A 25 11.28 -16.37 12.31
C ARG A 25 10.02 -15.59 12.72
N ASP A 26 10.20 -14.40 13.31
CA ASP A 26 9.09 -13.46 13.53
C ASP A 26 8.74 -12.72 12.22
N PRO A 27 7.54 -12.91 11.65
CA PRO A 27 7.12 -12.22 10.43
C PRO A 27 7.03 -10.69 10.61
N LYS A 28 6.88 -10.17 11.83
CA LYS A 28 6.81 -8.72 12.09
C LYS A 28 8.13 -7.98 11.83
N GLN A 29 9.23 -8.71 11.68
CA GLN A 29 10.52 -8.14 11.27
C GLN A 29 10.59 -7.87 9.75
N ILE A 30 9.54 -8.20 8.99
CA ILE A 30 9.46 -8.01 7.54
C ILE A 30 8.50 -6.86 7.26
N MET A 31 9.01 -5.76 6.72
CA MET A 31 8.16 -4.69 6.19
C MET A 31 7.42 -5.18 4.96
N LEU A 32 6.10 -5.22 5.03
CA LEU A 32 5.21 -5.57 3.92
C LEU A 32 4.90 -4.35 3.09
N SER A 33 5.14 -4.44 1.79
CA SER A 33 4.87 -3.37 0.84
C SER A 33 4.00 -3.82 -0.33
N ALA A 34 3.29 -2.87 -0.93
CA ALA A 34 2.42 -3.09 -2.07
C ALA A 34 2.41 -1.88 -3.00
N HIS A 35 2.24 -2.14 -4.29
CA HIS A 35 2.12 -1.11 -5.30
C HIS A 35 0.67 -0.63 -5.38
N VAL A 36 0.47 0.67 -5.27
CA VAL A 36 -0.81 1.35 -5.52
C VAL A 36 -0.64 2.21 -6.77
N ARG A 37 -1.62 2.25 -7.67
CA ARG A 37 -1.50 2.99 -8.93
C ARG A 37 -2.37 4.23 -8.91
N LEU A 38 -1.80 5.39 -9.19
CA LEU A 38 -2.59 6.58 -9.52
C LEU A 38 -3.19 6.39 -10.92
N SER A 39 -4.51 6.36 -11.01
CA SER A 39 -5.24 6.17 -12.27
C SER A 39 -6.12 7.39 -12.59
N ALA A 40 -6.33 7.65 -13.88
CA ALA A 40 -7.09 8.83 -14.31
C ALA A 40 -8.58 8.77 -13.95
N ASP A 41 -9.15 7.57 -13.87
CA ASP A 41 -10.56 7.31 -13.56
C ASP A 41 -10.90 7.49 -12.08
N ARG A 42 -10.01 7.08 -11.17
CA ARG A 42 -10.23 7.19 -9.72
C ARG A 42 -9.48 8.34 -9.06
N GLY A 43 -8.43 8.84 -9.70
CA GLY A 43 -7.61 9.94 -9.20
C GLY A 43 -6.96 9.63 -7.84
N TYR A 44 -6.65 10.69 -7.08
CA TYR A 44 -6.00 10.58 -5.77
C TYR A 44 -6.86 9.82 -4.75
N ARG A 45 -8.19 9.97 -4.80
CA ARG A 45 -9.11 9.23 -3.92
C ARG A 45 -8.90 7.72 -4.05
N GLY A 46 -8.70 7.23 -5.27
CA GLY A 46 -8.45 5.81 -5.49
C GLY A 46 -7.18 5.30 -4.81
N VAL A 47 -6.12 6.11 -4.84
CA VAL A 47 -4.86 5.80 -4.14
C VAL A 47 -5.10 5.66 -2.63
N ILE A 48 -5.87 6.58 -2.05
CA ILE A 48 -6.20 6.56 -0.61
C ILE A 48 -7.03 5.33 -0.24
N GLU A 49 -8.10 5.04 -0.99
CA GLU A 49 -8.97 3.89 -0.74
C GLU A 49 -8.21 2.56 -0.83
N ASP A 50 -7.38 2.39 -1.87
CA ASP A 50 -6.58 1.18 -2.02
C ASP A 50 -5.56 1.03 -0.89
N THR A 51 -4.94 2.13 -0.47
CA THR A 51 -3.99 2.13 0.65
C THR A 51 -4.68 1.75 1.96
N ILE A 52 -5.88 2.27 2.24
CA ILE A 52 -6.67 1.91 3.43
C ILE A 52 -7.05 0.42 3.37
N ALA A 53 -7.54 -0.06 2.23
CA ALA A 53 -7.97 -1.44 2.09
C ALA A 53 -6.82 -2.43 2.26
N LEU A 54 -5.62 -2.10 1.76
CA LEU A 54 -4.42 -2.89 1.98
C LEU A 54 -3.89 -2.74 3.42
N GLY A 55 -3.95 -1.55 4.00
CA GLY A 55 -3.58 -1.28 5.40
C GLY A 55 -4.39 -2.12 6.39
N ALA A 56 -5.69 -2.29 6.15
CA ALA A 56 -6.55 -3.20 6.91
C ALA A 56 -6.11 -4.67 6.84
N GLN A 57 -5.28 -5.02 5.85
CA GLN A 57 -4.67 -6.34 5.70
C GLN A 57 -3.21 -6.38 6.19
N GLY A 58 -2.74 -5.39 6.93
CA GLY A 58 -1.38 -5.39 7.51
C GLY A 58 -0.29 -4.96 6.52
N LEU A 59 -0.62 -4.06 5.60
CA LEU A 59 0.39 -3.36 4.80
C LEU A 59 1.13 -2.33 5.66
N ASP A 60 2.46 -2.33 5.61
CA ASP A 60 3.30 -1.33 6.28
C ASP A 60 3.65 -0.15 5.36
N LEU A 61 3.92 -0.42 4.07
CA LEU A 61 4.38 0.59 3.11
C LEU A 61 3.64 0.53 1.77
N ALA A 62 2.92 1.59 1.43
CA ALA A 62 2.38 1.77 0.08
C ALA A 62 3.40 2.46 -0.85
N ILE A 63 3.60 1.90 -2.04
CA ILE A 63 4.45 2.47 -3.09
C ILE A 63 3.55 2.94 -4.23
N VAL A 64 3.43 4.25 -4.41
CA VAL A 64 2.55 4.85 -5.41
C VAL A 64 3.24 4.92 -6.78
N TYR A 65 2.68 4.23 -7.78
CA TYR A 65 3.09 4.36 -9.17
C TYR A 65 2.42 5.57 -9.84
N LEU A 66 3.26 6.47 -10.34
CA LEU A 66 2.84 7.64 -11.12
C LEU A 66 2.79 7.27 -12.61
N PRO A 67 1.65 7.45 -13.30
CA PRO A 67 1.55 7.13 -14.73
C PRO A 67 2.40 8.08 -15.58
N VAL A 68 2.72 7.65 -16.80
CA VAL A 68 3.28 8.55 -17.82
C VAL A 68 2.34 9.73 -18.06
N PRO A 69 2.86 10.96 -18.27
CA PRO A 69 4.25 11.32 -18.56
C PRO A 69 5.14 11.60 -17.32
N HIS A 70 4.79 11.09 -16.13
CA HIS A 70 5.56 11.32 -14.89
C HIS A 70 5.71 12.80 -14.53
N ASP A 71 4.64 13.57 -14.76
CA ASP A 71 4.62 15.00 -14.46
C ASP A 71 4.74 15.23 -12.94
N PRO A 72 5.78 15.94 -12.46
CA PRO A 72 5.97 16.16 -11.02
C PRO A 72 4.85 16.99 -10.38
N ARG A 73 4.02 17.70 -11.15
CA ARG A 73 2.87 18.47 -10.63
C ARG A 73 1.81 17.59 -9.97
N VAL A 74 1.84 16.27 -10.16
CA VAL A 74 0.96 15.33 -9.45
C VAL A 74 1.35 15.14 -7.98
N LEU A 75 2.58 15.49 -7.59
CA LEU A 75 3.12 15.22 -6.26
C LEU A 75 2.44 16.07 -5.18
N GLU A 76 2.32 17.37 -5.39
CA GLU A 76 1.69 18.30 -4.42
C GLU A 76 0.23 17.91 -4.09
N PRO A 77 -0.67 17.72 -5.08
CA PRO A 77 -2.04 17.30 -4.78
C PRO A 77 -2.14 15.89 -4.20
N LEU A 78 -1.25 14.96 -4.60
CA LEU A 78 -1.18 13.62 -3.99
C LEU A 78 -0.76 13.72 -2.52
N ALA A 79 0.26 14.51 -2.20
CA ALA A 79 0.69 14.76 -0.82
C ALA A 79 -0.42 15.40 0.01
N GLY A 80 -1.17 16.35 -0.56
CA GLY A 80 -2.39 16.91 0.03
C GLY A 80 -3.42 15.83 0.38
N ALA A 81 -3.77 14.97 -0.57
CA ALA A 81 -4.72 13.87 -0.33
C ALA A 81 -4.24 12.89 0.75
N ILE A 82 -2.95 12.56 0.78
CA ILE A 82 -2.36 11.70 1.82
C ILE A 82 -2.44 12.40 3.18
N ARG A 83 -2.14 13.70 3.24
CA ARG A 83 -2.24 14.49 4.48
C ARG A 83 -3.66 14.51 5.03
N ASP A 84 -4.62 14.82 4.18
CA ASP A 84 -6.03 14.99 4.55
C ASP A 84 -6.68 13.66 4.95
N SER A 85 -6.25 12.54 4.35
CA SER A 85 -6.68 11.20 4.75
C SER A 85 -6.15 10.76 6.12
N GLY A 86 -5.07 11.39 6.61
CA GLY A 86 -4.39 11.01 7.84
C GLY A 86 -3.41 9.85 7.72
N LEU A 87 -3.28 9.21 6.54
CA LEU A 87 -2.39 8.06 6.31
C LEU A 87 -0.90 8.35 6.51
N TRP A 88 -0.49 9.63 6.51
CA TRP A 88 0.88 10.03 6.79
C TRP A 88 1.28 9.89 8.27
N ARG A 89 0.30 9.81 9.18
CA ARG A 89 0.58 9.65 10.61
C ARG A 89 0.96 8.19 10.82
N GLN A 90 2.20 7.96 11.27
CA GLN A 90 2.56 6.65 11.77
C GLN A 90 1.67 6.36 12.99
N ASN A 91 0.99 5.21 12.98
CA ASN A 91 0.37 4.71 14.20
C ASN A 91 1.51 4.44 15.20
N PRO A 92 1.41 4.92 16.46
CA PRO A 92 2.37 4.57 17.50
C PRO A 92 2.37 3.06 17.80
#